data_AF-J2Y7I0-F1
#
_entry.id   AF-J2Y7I0-F1
#
_cell.length_a   1.000
_cell.length_b   1.000
_cell.length_c   1.000
_cell.angle_alpha   90.00
_cell.angle_beta   90.00
_cell.angle_gamma   90.00
#
_symmetry.space_group_name_H-M   'P 1'
#
loop_
_entity.id
_entity.type
_entity.pdbx_description
1 polymer ?
#
loop_
_entity_poly.entity_id
_entity_poly.type
_entity_poly.pdbx_seq_one_letter_code
_entity_poly.pdbx_strand_id
1 'polypeptide(L)'
;MKIELYSEYDEATLPSAVSFKGKKDYSRSSRTIKNLVLIRWPDGRPCHLVNHWLMEKALGTLATETTKVYASQITHLIRYCHAYKVEFFDFTDDDFYAFSNHLETLKKSNSKHSAEYIGGNHVRAVQQRALHFFLWIDKNYSSLSSTSLIGESENCQIIIESRVNPYNGRKEVWHRYLKPPEPPKDDKNVITEKMIQALFNAIFIAHDIDNLPTRAKTKQVADPVLFMMRNTFLYERRIFTIKIMKLTGLRPEELIDIPLDLNQAVTTTRIISLPTKKQGVPAPIRKFEISTMAALDFQRYLDSRKTFVDFLLDRSLITVAPKSILIGDNGRSIKKSSITKEFSRLCITAGFSDVRCCLSMFRHRFITRAMHLLLLERFTKNPDLRTHWTHGLREDICNIVKRMTGHRQTKSLYEYFHEEYRLLISNEHWGEHMDTLNRLSEAQDTATELKHLARLKDDPEAYAEAEKIDTLVTSLYNRLLGGKPIEEDDT
;
A
#
# COMPACT_ATOMS: atom_id res chain seq x y z
N MET A 1 -16.24 -0.12 22.74
CA MET A 1 -16.32 -0.68 21.38
C MET A 1 -16.32 0.50 20.40
N LYS A 2 -15.29 0.67 19.56
CA LYS A 2 -15.17 1.85 18.68
C LYS A 2 -16.04 1.61 17.44
N ILE A 3 -17.27 2.13 17.44
CA ILE A 3 -18.23 1.97 16.32
C ILE A 3 -17.66 2.70 15.09
N GLU A 4 -17.47 2.00 13.97
CA GLU A 4 -17.09 2.64 12.70
C GLU A 4 -18.24 3.55 12.23
N LEU A 5 -17.98 4.84 11.99
CA LEU A 5 -19.03 5.82 11.67
C LEU A 5 -19.36 5.88 10.19
N TYR A 6 -18.68 5.12 9.33
CA TYR A 6 -18.91 5.17 7.90
C TYR A 6 -19.04 3.77 7.28
N SER A 7 -19.69 3.72 6.13
CA SER A 7 -19.89 2.50 5.33
C SER A 7 -19.47 2.78 3.89
N GLU A 8 -18.80 1.80 3.28
CA GLU A 8 -18.23 1.91 1.93
C GLU A 8 -19.02 1.05 0.94
N TYR A 9 -19.27 1.62 -0.24
CA TYR A 9 -19.92 0.95 -1.36
C TYR A 9 -19.03 1.10 -2.60
N ASP A 10 -18.65 -0.03 -3.23
CA ASP A 10 -17.79 -0.02 -4.42
C ASP A 10 -18.44 0.77 -5.57
N GLU A 11 -19.76 0.61 -5.72
CA GLU A 11 -20.60 1.40 -6.59
C GLU A 11 -22.02 1.47 -6.04
N ALA A 12 -22.70 2.58 -6.29
CA ALA A 12 -24.11 2.76 -5.97
C ALA A 12 -24.80 3.47 -7.14
N THR A 13 -25.90 2.90 -7.63
CA THR A 13 -26.72 3.51 -8.67
C THR A 13 -27.87 4.26 -8.03
N LEU A 14 -27.80 5.59 -8.08
CA LEU A 14 -28.80 6.48 -7.51
C LEU A 14 -29.70 7.05 -8.61
N PRO A 15 -31.00 7.26 -8.36
CA PRO A 15 -31.84 8.08 -9.24
C PRO A 15 -31.26 9.49 -9.36
N SER A 16 -31.12 9.98 -10.58
CA SER A 16 -30.52 11.28 -10.89
C SER A 16 -31.56 12.32 -11.29
N ALA A 17 -32.52 11.95 -12.14
CA ALA A 17 -33.63 12.80 -12.51
C ALA A 17 -34.81 11.95 -12.96
N VAL A 18 -35.99 12.52 -12.86
CA VAL A 18 -37.21 11.99 -13.45
C VAL A 18 -37.71 13.05 -14.40
N SER A 19 -37.79 12.73 -15.70
CA SER A 19 -38.39 13.60 -16.70
C SER A 19 -39.73 13.03 -17.13
N PHE A 20 -40.78 13.84 -17.04
CA PHE A 20 -42.12 13.45 -17.45
C PHE A 20 -42.30 13.72 -18.95
N LYS A 21 -42.70 12.70 -19.71
CA LYS A 21 -43.06 12.82 -21.13
C LYS A 21 -44.58 12.89 -21.35
N GLY A 22 -45.37 12.90 -20.27
CA GLY A 22 -46.83 13.07 -20.31
C GLY A 22 -47.47 12.84 -18.93
N LYS A 23 -48.82 12.81 -18.85
CA LYS A 23 -49.57 12.61 -17.58
C LYS A 23 -49.32 11.25 -16.89
N LYS A 24 -48.81 10.25 -17.61
CA LYS A 24 -48.54 8.90 -17.10
C LYS A 24 -47.18 8.31 -17.48
N ASP A 25 -46.37 9.06 -18.23
CA ASP A 25 -45.10 8.57 -18.76
C ASP A 25 -43.92 9.37 -18.20
N TYR A 26 -42.96 8.67 -17.61
CA TYR A 26 -41.73 9.27 -17.09
C TYR A 26 -40.50 8.45 -17.50
N SER A 27 -39.42 9.14 -17.82
CA SER A 27 -38.09 8.54 -17.93
C SER A 27 -37.28 8.84 -16.67
N ARG A 28 -36.75 7.77 -16.06
CA ARG A 28 -35.82 7.86 -14.94
C ARG A 28 -34.40 7.82 -15.48
N SER A 29 -33.61 8.85 -15.22
CA SER A 29 -32.17 8.77 -15.35
C SER A 29 -31.56 8.33 -14.03
N SER A 30 -30.58 7.45 -14.09
CA SER A 30 -29.79 7.01 -12.94
C SER A 30 -28.34 7.39 -13.12
N ARG A 31 -27.65 7.68 -12.02
CA ARG A 31 -26.22 7.96 -12.00
C ARG A 31 -25.54 6.96 -11.10
N THR A 32 -24.51 6.31 -11.62
CA THR A 32 -23.67 5.41 -10.83
C THR A 32 -22.53 6.20 -10.21
N ILE A 33 -22.44 6.18 -8.89
CA ILE A 33 -21.35 6.77 -8.12
C ILE A 33 -20.43 5.63 -7.70
N LYS A 34 -19.16 5.69 -8.10
CA LYS A 34 -18.13 4.75 -7.67
C LYS A 34 -17.53 5.18 -6.34
N ASN A 35 -17.23 4.23 -5.46
CA ASN A 35 -16.63 4.45 -4.14
C ASN A 35 -17.43 5.42 -3.26
N LEU A 36 -18.74 5.20 -3.20
CA LEU A 36 -19.63 5.97 -2.34
C LEU A 36 -19.34 5.62 -0.87
N VAL A 37 -19.12 6.65 -0.05
CA VAL A 37 -18.94 6.49 1.40
C VAL A 37 -20.04 7.28 2.09
N LEU A 38 -20.76 6.61 2.98
CA LEU A 38 -21.82 7.21 3.79
C LEU A 38 -21.42 7.20 5.26
N ILE A 39 -21.61 8.33 5.92
CA ILE A 39 -21.25 8.61 7.30
C ILE A 39 -22.51 8.83 8.14
N ARG A 40 -22.40 8.39 9.40
CA ARG A 40 -23.40 8.54 10.44
C ARG A 40 -22.79 9.26 11.63
N TRP A 41 -23.62 9.96 12.37
CA TRP A 41 -23.32 10.45 13.70
C TRP A 41 -23.12 9.28 14.68
N PRO A 42 -22.45 9.48 15.82
CA PRO A 42 -22.28 8.45 16.85
C PRO A 42 -23.58 7.82 17.37
N ASP A 43 -24.70 8.54 17.30
CA ASP A 43 -26.05 8.07 17.64
C ASP A 43 -26.73 7.25 16.51
N GLY A 44 -26.06 7.06 15.38
CA GLY A 44 -26.54 6.28 14.23
C GLY A 44 -27.32 7.08 13.18
N ARG A 45 -27.66 8.36 13.43
CA ARG A 45 -28.34 9.20 12.44
C ARG A 45 -27.41 9.50 11.24
N PRO A 46 -27.91 9.62 10.00
CA PRO A 46 -27.07 10.01 8.87
C PRO A 46 -26.47 11.42 9.06
N CYS A 47 -25.18 11.59 8.77
CA CYS A 47 -24.54 12.92 8.78
C CYS A 47 -24.70 13.57 7.40
N HIS A 48 -25.85 14.21 7.16
CA HIS A 48 -26.26 14.67 5.83
C HIS A 48 -25.26 15.62 5.15
N LEU A 49 -24.76 16.63 5.86
CA LEU A 49 -23.82 17.61 5.29
C LEU A 49 -22.51 16.94 4.85
N VAL A 50 -21.95 16.08 5.68
CA VAL A 50 -20.72 15.34 5.35
C VAL A 50 -20.96 14.35 4.21
N ASN A 51 -22.11 13.69 4.18
CA ASN A 51 -22.48 12.79 3.08
C ASN A 51 -22.58 13.52 1.75
N HIS A 52 -23.23 14.69 1.74
CA HIS A 52 -23.32 15.52 0.54
C HIS A 52 -21.94 15.99 0.07
N TRP A 53 -21.10 16.43 0.99
CA TRP A 53 -19.72 16.80 0.71
C TRP A 53 -18.89 15.65 0.12
N LEU A 54 -18.95 14.46 0.74
CA LEU A 54 -18.24 13.27 0.26
C LEU A 54 -18.77 12.77 -1.09
N MET A 55 -20.08 12.90 -1.35
CA MET A 55 -20.65 12.61 -2.66
C MET A 55 -20.10 13.56 -3.73
N GLU A 56 -20.03 14.86 -3.46
CA GLU A 56 -19.41 15.82 -4.38
C GLU A 56 -17.93 15.48 -4.63
N LYS A 57 -17.18 15.13 -3.57
CA LYS A 57 -15.78 14.70 -3.71
C LYS A 57 -15.67 13.41 -4.53
N ALA A 58 -16.51 12.41 -4.28
CA ALA A 58 -16.51 11.17 -5.05
C ALA A 58 -16.80 11.41 -6.55
N LEU A 59 -17.66 12.39 -6.87
CA LEU A 59 -17.95 12.77 -8.25
C LEU A 59 -16.81 13.57 -8.90
N GLY A 60 -16.11 14.41 -8.13
CA GLY A 60 -14.99 15.23 -8.60
C GLY A 60 -13.65 14.48 -8.67
N THR A 61 -13.49 13.40 -7.90
CA THR A 61 -12.26 12.59 -7.89
C THR A 61 -12.46 11.32 -8.71
N LEU A 62 -11.69 11.18 -9.80
CA LEU A 62 -11.54 9.89 -10.50
C LEU A 62 -10.76 8.84 -9.67
N ALA A 63 -10.33 9.20 -8.45
CA ALA A 63 -9.50 8.38 -7.58
C ALA A 63 -10.34 7.50 -6.65
N THR A 64 -10.00 6.21 -6.58
CA THR A 64 -10.81 5.17 -5.92
C THR A 64 -10.79 5.19 -4.39
N GLU A 65 -9.74 5.74 -3.76
CA GLU A 65 -9.55 5.66 -2.30
C GLU A 65 -9.68 7.00 -1.57
N THR A 66 -9.84 8.12 -2.29
CA THR A 66 -9.80 9.46 -1.69
C THR A 66 -10.97 9.70 -0.73
N THR A 67 -12.19 9.32 -1.13
CA THR A 67 -13.40 9.51 -0.31
C THR A 67 -13.35 8.72 1.00
N LYS A 68 -12.76 7.52 0.98
CA LYS A 68 -12.54 6.71 2.18
C LYS A 68 -11.57 7.36 3.16
N VAL A 69 -10.44 7.85 2.66
CA VAL A 69 -9.47 8.57 3.50
C VAL A 69 -10.12 9.83 4.10
N TYR A 70 -10.92 10.53 3.31
CA TYR A 70 -11.63 11.72 3.76
C TYR A 70 -12.65 11.38 4.84
N ALA A 71 -13.38 10.28 4.67
CA ALA A 71 -14.33 9.77 5.65
C ALA A 71 -13.66 9.38 6.98
N SER A 72 -12.53 8.68 6.91
CA SER A 72 -11.74 8.31 8.08
C SER A 72 -11.25 9.55 8.84
N GLN A 73 -10.76 10.57 8.12
CA GLN A 73 -10.28 11.82 8.72
C GLN A 73 -11.42 12.66 9.32
N ILE A 74 -12.51 12.88 8.58
CA ILE A 74 -13.63 13.73 9.02
C ILE A 74 -14.41 13.10 10.19
N THR A 75 -14.34 11.77 10.36
CA THR A 75 -14.92 11.07 11.52
C THR A 75 -14.42 11.63 12.84
N HIS A 76 -13.18 12.14 12.92
CA HIS A 76 -12.67 12.76 14.12
C HIS A 76 -13.42 14.04 14.49
N LEU A 77 -13.68 14.91 13.50
CA LEU A 77 -14.48 16.13 13.70
C LEU A 77 -15.90 15.78 14.14
N ILE A 78 -16.54 14.81 13.48
CA ILE A 78 -17.92 14.39 13.79
C ILE A 78 -18.04 13.89 15.24
N ARG A 79 -17.05 13.10 15.70
CA ARG A 79 -17.01 12.65 17.09
C ARG A 79 -16.84 13.80 18.07
N TYR A 80 -15.97 14.75 17.75
CA TYR A 80 -15.76 15.95 18.55
C TYR A 80 -17.04 16.77 18.66
N CYS A 81 -17.63 17.16 17.53
CA CYS A 81 -18.89 17.93 17.47
C CYS A 81 -20.01 17.24 18.25
N HIS A 82 -20.16 15.92 18.11
CA HIS A 82 -21.18 15.17 18.88
C HIS A 82 -20.89 15.13 20.38
N ALA A 83 -19.63 14.95 20.79
CA ALA A 83 -19.25 14.84 22.20
C ALA A 83 -19.38 16.18 22.94
N TYR A 84 -18.98 17.27 22.27
CA TYR A 84 -18.99 18.62 22.84
C TYR A 84 -20.25 19.43 22.46
N LYS A 85 -21.19 18.82 21.72
CA LYS A 85 -22.44 19.43 21.26
C LYS A 85 -22.23 20.73 20.48
N VAL A 86 -21.24 20.73 19.61
CA VAL A 86 -20.92 21.85 18.71
C VAL A 86 -21.52 21.55 17.33
N GLU A 87 -22.40 22.42 16.86
CA GLU A 87 -22.96 22.33 15.51
C GLU A 87 -21.95 22.82 14.48
N PHE A 88 -22.01 22.32 13.24
CA PHE A 88 -21.01 22.68 12.22
C PHE A 88 -21.06 24.16 11.82
N PHE A 89 -22.22 24.80 11.90
CA PHE A 89 -22.40 26.22 11.55
C PHE A 89 -21.99 27.17 12.67
N ASP A 90 -21.83 26.66 13.89
CA ASP A 90 -21.45 27.46 15.06
C ASP A 90 -19.98 27.26 15.43
N PHE A 91 -19.21 26.58 14.57
CA PHE A 91 -17.84 26.20 14.85
C PHE A 91 -16.90 27.40 14.74
N THR A 92 -16.12 27.66 15.78
CA THR A 92 -15.23 28.84 15.89
C THR A 92 -13.75 28.49 15.93
N ASP A 93 -12.88 29.52 15.91
CA ASP A 93 -11.44 29.39 16.18
C ASP A 93 -11.15 28.72 17.54
N ASP A 94 -11.95 29.02 18.58
CA ASP A 94 -11.80 28.41 19.92
C ASP A 94 -12.18 26.93 19.90
N ASP A 95 -13.23 26.56 19.16
CA ASP A 95 -13.57 25.16 18.92
C ASP A 95 -12.49 24.45 18.12
N PHE A 96 -11.87 25.13 17.15
CA PHE A 96 -10.77 24.57 16.38
C PHE A 96 -9.54 24.33 17.25
N TYR A 97 -9.23 25.24 18.17
CA TYR A 97 -8.17 25.08 19.17
C TYR A 97 -8.45 23.86 20.07
N ALA A 98 -9.64 23.79 20.66
CA ALA A 98 -10.04 22.70 21.54
C ALA A 98 -10.09 21.35 20.80
N PHE A 99 -10.56 21.33 19.56
CA PHE A 99 -10.50 20.16 18.68
C PHE A 99 -9.06 19.72 18.41
N SER A 100 -8.16 20.67 18.14
CA SER A 100 -6.75 20.39 17.88
C SER A 100 -6.08 19.73 19.09
N ASN A 101 -6.30 20.28 20.30
CA ASN A 101 -5.83 19.69 21.54
C ASN A 101 -6.43 18.30 21.78
N HIS A 102 -7.73 18.12 21.50
CA HIS A 102 -8.38 16.82 21.62
C HIS A 102 -7.72 15.76 20.72
N LEU A 103 -7.38 16.11 19.47
CA LEU A 103 -6.69 15.19 18.55
C LEU A 103 -5.35 14.71 19.11
N GLU A 104 -4.58 15.58 19.75
CA GLU A 104 -3.26 15.21 20.32
C GLU A 104 -3.37 14.19 21.46
N THR A 105 -4.52 14.14 22.15
CA THR A 105 -4.78 13.13 23.20
C THR A 105 -5.18 11.75 22.66
N LEU A 106 -5.46 11.64 21.35
CA LEU A 106 -5.96 10.39 20.77
C LEU A 106 -4.85 9.36 20.59
N LYS A 107 -5.06 8.17 21.15
CA LYS A 107 -4.21 6.99 20.95
C LYS A 107 -4.54 6.25 19.65
N LYS A 108 -3.53 5.60 19.06
CA LYS A 108 -3.70 4.72 17.88
C LYS A 108 -4.67 3.58 18.20
N SER A 109 -5.58 3.30 17.27
CA SER A 109 -6.71 2.39 17.51
C SER A 109 -6.37 0.89 17.46
N ASN A 110 -5.16 0.51 17.02
CA ASN A 110 -4.82 -0.87 16.62
C ASN A 110 -3.75 -1.53 17.48
N SER A 111 -3.24 -0.86 18.51
CA SER A 111 -2.17 -1.39 19.31
C SER A 111 -2.74 -1.93 20.62
N LYS A 112 -2.97 -3.24 20.67
CA LYS A 112 -3.15 -3.93 21.96
C LYS A 112 -1.90 -3.81 22.84
N HIS A 113 -0.76 -3.39 22.29
CA HIS A 113 0.55 -3.34 22.95
C HIS A 113 1.31 -2.01 22.82
N SER A 114 0.75 -0.95 22.23
CA SER A 114 1.44 0.36 22.15
C SER A 114 0.55 1.51 22.60
N ALA A 115 1.05 2.33 23.53
CA ALA A 115 0.34 3.50 24.07
C ALA A 115 0.46 4.74 23.14
N GLU A 116 0.85 4.55 21.88
CA GLU A 116 1.25 5.64 21.01
C GLU A 116 0.08 6.51 20.58
N TYR A 117 0.31 7.82 20.64
CA TYR A 117 -0.58 8.84 20.11
C TYR A 117 -0.60 8.84 18.57
N ILE A 118 -1.66 9.40 17.98
CA ILE A 118 -1.70 9.63 16.54
C ILE A 118 -0.57 10.60 16.13
N GLY A 119 0.14 10.31 15.04
CA GLY A 119 1.30 11.11 14.62
C GLY A 119 0.90 12.54 14.19
N GLY A 120 1.79 13.53 14.35
CA GLY A 120 1.48 14.93 14.09
C GLY A 120 1.07 15.21 12.65
N ASN A 121 1.69 14.51 11.68
CA ASN A 121 1.25 14.57 10.28
C ASN A 121 -0.18 14.04 10.05
N HIS A 122 -0.63 13.06 10.85
CA HIS A 122 -2.02 12.59 10.80
C HIS A 122 -2.97 13.61 11.43
N VAL A 123 -2.62 14.20 12.58
CA VAL A 123 -3.36 15.31 13.21
C VAL A 123 -3.54 16.45 12.21
N ARG A 124 -2.45 16.90 11.59
CA ARG A 124 -2.46 17.94 10.55
C ARG A 124 -3.40 17.58 9.41
N ALA A 125 -3.38 16.33 8.93
CA ALA A 125 -4.25 15.90 7.85
C ALA A 125 -5.75 15.91 8.24
N VAL A 126 -6.08 15.56 9.49
CA VAL A 126 -7.43 15.65 10.04
C VAL A 126 -7.88 17.11 10.18
N GLN A 127 -7.01 17.99 10.67
CA GLN A 127 -7.29 19.43 10.77
C GLN A 127 -7.54 20.05 9.39
N GLN A 128 -6.66 19.81 8.41
CA GLN A 128 -6.87 20.29 7.03
C GLN A 128 -8.18 19.75 6.43
N ARG A 129 -8.51 18.48 6.73
CA ARG A 129 -9.77 17.87 6.29
C ARG A 129 -10.98 18.62 6.84
N ALA A 130 -10.97 18.99 8.12
CA ALA A 130 -12.01 19.79 8.74
C ALA A 130 -12.14 21.17 8.08
N LEU A 131 -11.03 21.89 7.91
CA LEU A 131 -11.03 23.21 7.25
C LEU A 131 -11.60 23.16 5.82
N HIS A 132 -11.22 22.14 5.03
CA HIS A 132 -11.78 21.95 3.69
C HIS A 132 -13.27 21.60 3.68
N PHE A 133 -13.77 20.97 4.73
CA PHE A 133 -15.19 20.70 4.90
C PHE A 133 -15.94 22.00 5.27
N PHE A 134 -15.43 22.79 6.20
CA PHE A 134 -16.01 24.09 6.54
C PHE A 134 -16.02 25.06 5.36
N LEU A 135 -14.93 25.13 4.58
CA LEU A 135 -14.88 25.94 3.36
C LEU A 135 -15.95 25.51 2.35
N TRP A 136 -16.24 24.21 2.31
CA TRP A 136 -17.30 23.70 1.46
C TRP A 136 -18.69 24.03 2.01
N ILE A 137 -18.89 24.00 3.33
CA ILE A 137 -20.15 24.44 3.95
C ILE A 137 -20.38 25.91 3.61
N ASP A 138 -19.42 26.78 3.92
CA ASP A 138 -19.52 28.23 3.68
C ASP A 138 -19.82 28.52 2.21
N LYS A 139 -19.12 27.86 1.28
CA LYS A 139 -19.36 28.03 -0.17
C LYS A 139 -20.77 27.62 -0.63
N ASN A 140 -21.34 26.54 -0.09
CA ASN A 140 -22.59 25.97 -0.60
C ASN A 140 -23.82 26.36 0.22
N TYR A 141 -23.62 26.86 1.43
CA TYR A 141 -24.67 27.14 2.41
C TYR A 141 -24.47 28.49 3.12
N SER A 142 -23.76 29.44 2.49
CA SER A 142 -23.53 30.78 3.03
C SER A 142 -24.80 31.53 3.43
N SER A 143 -25.93 31.24 2.79
CA SER A 143 -27.24 31.84 3.12
C SER A 143 -27.85 31.36 4.43
N LEU A 144 -27.31 30.30 5.04
CA LEU A 144 -27.83 29.74 6.30
C LEU A 144 -27.23 30.40 7.56
N SER A 145 -26.22 31.24 7.42
CA SER A 145 -25.59 31.97 8.53
C SER A 145 -25.50 33.46 8.23
N SER A 146 -25.69 34.30 9.25
CA SER A 146 -25.48 35.74 9.15
C SER A 146 -24.01 36.13 9.04
N THR A 147 -23.11 35.27 9.51
CA THR A 147 -21.66 35.46 9.49
C THR A 147 -21.00 34.34 8.71
N SER A 148 -19.96 34.66 7.93
CA SER A 148 -19.20 33.64 7.22
C SER A 148 -18.53 32.69 8.23
N LEU A 149 -18.66 31.39 7.97
CA LEU A 149 -18.14 30.34 8.83
C LEU A 149 -16.62 30.29 8.79
N ILE A 150 -16.02 30.50 7.62
CA ILE A 150 -14.57 30.38 7.44
C ILE A 150 -14.07 31.27 6.30
N GLY A 151 -13.00 32.01 6.56
CA GLY A 151 -12.42 32.91 5.56
C GLY A 151 -11.18 33.65 6.05
N GLU A 152 -10.67 34.57 5.22
CA GLU A 152 -9.49 35.38 5.54
C GLU A 152 -9.83 36.70 6.26
N SER A 153 -11.13 36.99 6.46
CA SER A 153 -11.59 38.19 7.16
C SER A 153 -11.67 37.94 8.67
N GLU A 154 -11.36 38.95 9.48
CA GLU A 154 -11.51 38.91 10.93
C GLU A 154 -12.96 38.71 11.41
N ASN A 155 -13.95 38.94 10.54
CA ASN A 155 -15.37 38.74 10.84
C ASN A 155 -15.86 37.30 10.61
N CYS A 156 -14.98 36.39 10.17
CA CYS A 156 -15.31 34.98 10.01
C CYS A 156 -15.22 34.24 11.36
N GLN A 157 -16.04 33.21 11.57
CA GLN A 157 -15.98 32.40 12.79
C GLN A 157 -14.67 31.60 12.89
N ILE A 158 -14.14 31.14 11.75
CA ILE A 158 -12.84 30.49 11.61
C ILE A 158 -11.94 31.33 10.68
N ILE A 159 -10.79 31.75 11.18
CA ILE A 159 -9.87 32.63 10.44
C ILE A 159 -8.74 31.82 9.81
N ILE A 160 -8.62 31.88 8.49
CA ILE A 160 -7.60 31.17 7.71
C ILE A 160 -6.74 32.10 6.87
N GLU A 161 -5.61 31.58 6.40
CA GLU A 161 -4.75 32.24 5.41
C GLU A 161 -4.52 31.31 4.21
N SER A 162 -4.58 31.85 2.99
CA SER A 162 -4.12 31.13 1.80
C SER A 162 -2.60 31.26 1.62
N ARG A 163 -1.86 30.16 1.79
CA ARG A 163 -0.41 30.11 1.57
C ARG A 163 -0.07 29.33 0.31
N VAL A 164 0.85 29.83 -0.51
CA VAL A 164 1.32 29.09 -1.70
C VAL A 164 2.43 28.13 -1.28
N ASN A 165 2.23 26.84 -1.53
CA ASN A 165 3.25 25.84 -1.26
C ASN A 165 4.42 26.02 -2.26
N PRO A 166 5.65 26.27 -1.78
CA PRO A 166 6.80 26.56 -2.65
C PRO A 166 7.22 25.36 -3.51
N TYR A 167 6.87 24.13 -3.12
CA TYR A 167 7.28 22.91 -3.81
C TYR A 167 6.40 22.56 -5.02
N ASN A 168 5.11 22.89 -4.97
CA ASN A 168 4.14 22.50 -6.00
C ASN A 168 3.30 23.67 -6.55
N GLY A 169 3.47 24.89 -6.01
CA GLY A 169 2.75 26.10 -6.40
C GLY A 169 1.26 26.10 -6.04
N ARG A 170 0.77 25.13 -5.27
CA ARG A 170 -0.65 25.04 -4.90
C ARG A 170 -0.94 25.95 -3.72
N LYS A 171 -2.09 26.61 -3.76
CA LYS A 171 -2.64 27.29 -2.58
C LYS A 171 -3.09 26.26 -1.56
N GLU A 172 -2.56 26.37 -0.35
CA GLU A 172 -2.92 25.59 0.83
C GLU A 172 -3.63 26.48 1.83
N VAL A 173 -4.60 25.89 2.53
CA VAL A 173 -5.30 26.55 3.63
C VAL A 173 -4.46 26.40 4.88
N TRP A 174 -4.10 27.53 5.48
CA TRP A 174 -3.39 27.60 6.74
C TRP A 174 -4.30 28.17 7.83
N HIS A 175 -4.08 27.71 9.05
CA HIS A 175 -4.79 28.16 10.25
C HIS A 175 -3.79 28.25 11.40
N ARG A 176 -3.96 29.21 12.32
CA ARG A 176 -3.03 29.48 13.44
C ARG A 176 -2.74 28.26 14.33
N TYR A 177 -3.73 27.40 14.54
CA TYR A 177 -3.61 26.18 15.34
C TYR A 177 -3.34 24.91 14.51
N LEU A 178 -3.09 25.05 13.21
CA LEU A 178 -2.75 23.91 12.37
C LEU A 178 -1.39 23.34 12.79
N LYS A 179 -1.35 22.03 13.11
CA LYS A 179 -0.11 21.36 13.52
C LYS A 179 0.96 21.55 12.43
N PRO A 180 2.20 21.97 12.76
CA PRO A 180 3.25 22.13 11.78
C PRO A 180 3.57 20.77 11.12
N PRO A 181 4.01 20.75 9.85
CA PRO A 181 4.45 19.52 9.21
C PRO A 181 5.66 18.98 9.99
N GLU A 182 5.60 17.74 10.42
CA GLU A 182 6.77 17.06 10.97
C GLU A 182 7.70 16.73 9.80
N PRO A 183 9.04 16.86 9.99
CA PRO A 183 9.97 16.37 8.98
C PRO A 183 9.65 14.90 8.68
N PRO A 184 9.91 14.42 7.45
CA PRO A 184 9.84 12.99 7.19
C PRO A 184 10.67 12.30 8.27
N LYS A 185 10.04 11.47 9.10
CA LYS A 185 10.81 10.43 9.82
C LYS A 185 11.48 9.58 8.74
N ASP A 186 12.49 8.77 9.06
CA ASP A 186 13.01 7.75 8.15
C ASP A 186 11.93 6.70 7.83
N ASP A 187 10.93 7.14 7.08
CA ASP A 187 9.67 6.48 6.79
C ASP A 187 9.82 5.56 5.58
N LYS A 188 11.01 5.57 4.96
CA LYS A 188 11.37 4.85 3.76
C LYS A 188 12.20 3.61 4.05
N ASN A 189 12.05 3.04 5.26
CA ASN A 189 12.68 1.78 5.64
C ASN A 189 12.47 0.72 4.55
N VAL A 190 13.59 0.17 4.09
CA VAL A 190 13.62 -0.92 3.12
C VAL A 190 13.24 -2.21 3.84
N ILE A 191 12.55 -3.12 3.15
CA ILE A 191 12.37 -4.46 3.70
C ILE A 191 13.72 -5.19 3.64
N THR A 192 14.14 -5.80 4.74
CA THR A 192 15.44 -6.48 4.81
C THR A 192 15.34 -7.92 4.29
N GLU A 193 16.47 -8.54 3.94
CA GLU A 193 16.49 -9.96 3.54
C GLU A 193 15.96 -10.86 4.65
N LYS A 194 16.36 -10.61 5.90
CA LYS A 194 15.88 -11.34 7.08
C LYS A 194 14.35 -11.31 7.18
N MET A 195 13.74 -10.15 6.93
CA MET A 195 12.28 -10.02 6.91
C MET A 195 11.65 -10.81 5.76
N ILE A 196 12.25 -10.76 4.57
CA ILE A 196 11.77 -11.53 3.41
C ILE A 196 11.82 -13.04 3.70
N GLN A 197 12.92 -13.55 4.26
CA GLN A 197 13.04 -14.98 4.61
C GLN A 197 12.04 -15.40 5.69
N ALA A 198 11.87 -14.58 6.73
CA ALA A 198 10.86 -14.85 7.75
C ALA A 198 9.43 -14.83 7.18
N LEU A 199 9.14 -13.99 6.19
CA LEU A 199 7.85 -14.00 5.49
C LEU A 199 7.67 -15.26 4.63
N PHE A 200 8.72 -15.72 3.95
CA PHE A 200 8.69 -17.00 3.25
C PHE A 200 8.39 -18.14 4.22
N ASN A 201 9.12 -18.25 5.34
CA ASN A 201 8.86 -19.19 6.43
C ASN A 201 7.41 -19.13 6.93
N ALA A 202 6.85 -17.94 7.14
CA ALA A 202 5.45 -17.77 7.53
C ALA A 202 4.46 -18.27 6.46
N ILE A 203 4.76 -18.13 5.17
CA ILE A 203 3.95 -18.68 4.09
C ILE A 203 3.98 -20.21 4.11
N PHE A 204 5.14 -20.82 4.36
CA PHE A 204 5.29 -22.27 4.46
C PHE A 204 4.53 -22.83 5.67
N ILE A 205 4.66 -22.22 6.84
CA ILE A 205 3.88 -22.59 8.05
C ILE A 205 2.37 -22.49 7.77
N ALA A 206 1.94 -21.47 7.02
CA ALA A 206 0.53 -21.30 6.65
C ALA A 206 0.03 -22.29 5.58
N HIS A 207 0.93 -23.05 4.95
CA HIS A 207 0.60 -24.11 3.99
C HIS A 207 0.70 -25.50 4.64
N ASP A 208 1.59 -25.69 5.60
CA ASP A 208 1.78 -26.93 6.34
C ASP A 208 0.56 -27.29 7.19
N ILE A 209 -0.14 -28.36 6.78
CA ILE A 209 -1.42 -28.81 7.35
C ILE A 209 -1.28 -29.16 8.84
N ASP A 210 -0.15 -29.73 9.23
CA ASP A 210 0.07 -30.19 10.60
C ASP A 210 0.09 -29.00 11.56
N ASN A 211 0.65 -27.88 11.09
CA ASN A 211 0.78 -26.62 11.80
C ASN A 211 -0.44 -25.70 11.71
N LEU A 212 -1.52 -26.13 11.04
CA LEU A 212 -2.72 -25.30 10.92
C LEU A 212 -3.55 -25.24 12.22
N PRO A 213 -4.17 -24.09 12.53
CA PRO A 213 -5.05 -23.97 13.68
C PRO A 213 -6.29 -24.85 13.53
N THR A 214 -6.88 -25.29 14.65
CA THR A 214 -8.03 -26.21 14.69
C THR A 214 -9.19 -25.77 13.78
N ARG A 215 -9.48 -24.46 13.73
CA ARG A 215 -10.54 -23.90 12.87
C ARG A 215 -10.28 -24.13 11.37
N ALA A 216 -9.01 -24.14 10.94
CA ALA A 216 -8.66 -24.45 9.56
C ALA A 216 -8.81 -25.96 9.29
N LYS A 217 -8.43 -26.81 10.25
CA LYS A 217 -8.61 -28.27 10.17
C LYS A 217 -10.09 -28.68 10.03
N THR A 218 -11.03 -27.93 10.61
CA THR A 218 -12.48 -28.18 10.39
C THR A 218 -12.89 -28.06 8.92
N LYS A 219 -12.30 -27.12 8.17
CA LYS A 219 -12.58 -26.96 6.73
C LYS A 219 -12.04 -28.13 5.90
N GLN A 220 -10.91 -28.68 6.33
CA GLN A 220 -10.31 -29.87 5.71
C GLN A 220 -11.24 -31.08 5.85
N VAL A 221 -11.83 -31.29 7.02
CA VAL A 221 -12.77 -32.40 7.25
C VAL A 221 -14.02 -32.28 6.37
N ALA A 222 -14.53 -31.05 6.18
CA ALA A 222 -15.75 -30.82 5.40
C ALA A 222 -15.58 -31.10 3.90
N ASP A 223 -14.45 -30.69 3.31
CA ASP A 223 -14.14 -30.96 1.90
C ASP A 223 -12.62 -31.01 1.70
N PRO A 224 -12.00 -32.20 1.84
CA PRO A 224 -10.55 -32.36 1.78
C PRO A 224 -9.96 -31.90 0.45
N VAL A 225 -10.63 -32.21 -0.66
CA VAL A 225 -10.13 -31.90 -2.01
C VAL A 225 -10.15 -30.39 -2.26
N LEU A 226 -11.25 -29.71 -1.95
CA LEU A 226 -11.34 -28.25 -2.06
C LEU A 226 -10.37 -27.55 -1.12
N PHE A 227 -10.19 -28.09 0.09
CA PHE A 227 -9.25 -27.55 1.06
C PHE A 227 -7.82 -27.62 0.55
N MET A 228 -7.36 -28.78 0.07
CA MET A 228 -6.02 -28.97 -0.47
C MET A 228 -5.78 -28.04 -1.67
N MET A 229 -6.73 -28.00 -2.60
CA MET A 229 -6.65 -27.15 -3.79
C MET A 229 -6.55 -25.66 -3.43
N ARG A 230 -7.37 -25.18 -2.47
CA ARG A 230 -7.26 -23.81 -1.94
C ARG A 230 -5.93 -23.55 -1.23
N ASN A 231 -5.47 -24.50 -0.43
CA ASN A 231 -4.26 -24.35 0.36
C ASN A 231 -3.03 -24.20 -0.55
N THR A 232 -2.92 -25.04 -1.57
CA THR A 232 -1.87 -24.97 -2.59
C THR A 232 -1.94 -23.67 -3.41
N PHE A 233 -3.14 -23.28 -3.85
CA PHE A 233 -3.31 -22.02 -4.59
C PHE A 233 -2.92 -20.80 -3.75
N LEU A 234 -3.34 -20.75 -2.48
CA LEU A 234 -3.01 -19.64 -1.57
C LEU A 234 -1.51 -19.56 -1.29
N TYR A 235 -0.84 -20.69 -1.17
CA TYR A 235 0.61 -20.77 -1.07
C TYR A 235 1.28 -20.10 -2.29
N GLU A 236 0.96 -20.56 -3.50
CA GLU A 236 1.53 -20.02 -4.74
C GLU A 236 1.24 -18.52 -4.92
N ARG A 237 0.03 -18.07 -4.56
CA ARG A 237 -0.34 -16.64 -4.62
C ARG A 237 0.49 -15.77 -3.67
N ARG A 238 0.79 -16.26 -2.46
CA ARG A 238 1.59 -15.52 -1.47
C ARG A 238 3.05 -15.45 -1.88
N ILE A 239 3.62 -16.57 -2.37
CA ILE A 239 4.96 -16.61 -2.94
C ILE A 239 5.07 -15.61 -4.11
N PHE A 240 4.13 -15.69 -5.05
CA PHE A 240 4.07 -14.78 -6.19
C PHE A 240 4.03 -13.31 -5.75
N THR A 241 3.21 -12.98 -4.74
CA THR A 241 3.08 -11.62 -4.20
C THR A 241 4.42 -11.08 -3.69
N ILE A 242 5.17 -11.87 -2.92
CA ILE A 242 6.50 -11.45 -2.42
C ILE A 242 7.49 -11.32 -3.58
N LYS A 243 7.59 -12.34 -4.44
CA LYS A 243 8.54 -12.38 -5.56
C LYS A 243 8.32 -11.22 -6.53
N ILE A 244 7.08 -10.94 -6.96
CA ILE A 244 6.80 -9.88 -7.94
C ILE A 244 7.05 -8.48 -7.37
N MET A 245 6.76 -8.28 -6.07
CA MET A 245 7.03 -7.03 -5.37
C MET A 245 8.54 -6.81 -5.21
N LYS A 246 9.30 -7.85 -4.84
CA LYS A 246 10.78 -7.84 -4.77
C LYS A 246 11.41 -7.55 -6.13
N LEU A 247 10.90 -8.17 -7.19
CA LEU A 247 11.44 -8.07 -8.56
C LEU A 247 11.23 -6.68 -9.19
N THR A 248 10.07 -6.06 -8.99
CA THR A 248 9.65 -4.90 -9.81
C THR A 248 9.45 -3.60 -9.02
N GLY A 249 9.39 -3.66 -7.68
CA GLY A 249 9.10 -2.51 -6.83
C GLY A 249 7.75 -1.84 -7.11
N LEU A 250 6.78 -2.60 -7.67
CA LEU A 250 5.44 -2.10 -7.99
C LEU A 250 4.68 -1.67 -6.73
N ARG A 251 3.74 -0.73 -6.89
CA ARG A 251 2.89 -0.29 -5.76
C ARG A 251 1.87 -1.37 -5.41
N PRO A 252 1.43 -1.51 -4.14
CA PRO A 252 0.40 -2.49 -3.77
C PRO A 252 -0.90 -2.40 -4.59
N GLU A 253 -1.28 -1.21 -5.07
CA GLU A 253 -2.42 -1.02 -5.99
C GLU A 253 -2.14 -1.51 -7.41
N GLU A 254 -0.89 -1.43 -7.87
CA GLU A 254 -0.49 -1.94 -9.18
C GLU A 254 -0.51 -3.48 -9.19
N LEU A 255 -0.27 -4.12 -8.04
CA LEU A 255 -0.23 -5.58 -7.88
C LEU A 255 -1.55 -6.25 -8.29
N ILE A 256 -2.66 -5.69 -7.81
CA ILE A 256 -4.00 -6.25 -8.06
C ILE A 256 -4.48 -5.98 -9.49
N ASP A 257 -3.90 -4.97 -10.13
CA ASP A 257 -4.30 -4.47 -11.45
C ASP A 257 -3.32 -4.89 -12.55
N ILE A 258 -2.40 -5.83 -12.28
CA ILE A 258 -1.54 -6.40 -13.33
C ILE A 258 -2.47 -7.05 -14.37
N PRO A 259 -2.39 -6.62 -15.65
CA PRO A 259 -3.26 -7.13 -16.71
C PRO A 259 -2.92 -8.57 -17.03
N LEU A 260 -3.85 -9.50 -16.74
CA LEU A 260 -3.63 -10.93 -16.97
C LEU A 260 -3.41 -11.24 -18.46
N ASP A 261 -4.23 -10.64 -19.32
CA ASP A 261 -4.22 -10.79 -20.78
C ASP A 261 -2.87 -10.40 -21.40
N LEU A 262 -2.26 -9.31 -20.94
CA LEU A 262 -0.97 -8.84 -21.45
C LEU A 262 0.24 -9.63 -20.94
N ASN A 263 0.04 -10.54 -19.98
CA ASN A 263 1.12 -11.28 -19.32
C ASN A 263 1.04 -12.80 -19.52
N GLN A 264 0.14 -13.31 -20.38
CA GLN A 264 -0.02 -14.76 -20.57
C GLN A 264 1.19 -15.45 -21.23
N ALA A 265 1.95 -14.74 -22.06
CA ALA A 265 3.11 -15.26 -22.78
C ALA A 265 4.44 -14.77 -22.17
N VAL A 266 4.51 -14.66 -20.84
CA VAL A 266 5.67 -14.08 -20.12
C VAL A 266 6.98 -14.84 -20.38
N THR A 267 6.92 -16.16 -20.57
CA THR A 267 8.09 -17.02 -20.85
C THR A 267 8.73 -16.72 -22.21
N THR A 268 7.92 -16.48 -23.22
CA THR A 268 8.37 -16.13 -24.57
C THR A 268 8.79 -14.67 -24.67
N THR A 269 7.97 -13.76 -24.13
CA THR A 269 8.21 -12.31 -24.25
C THR A 269 9.30 -11.81 -23.31
N ARG A 270 9.51 -12.46 -22.17
CA ARG A 270 10.37 -12.01 -21.06
C ARG A 270 10.08 -10.58 -20.62
N ILE A 271 8.81 -10.18 -20.74
CA ILE A 271 8.32 -8.85 -20.38
C ILE A 271 7.12 -9.01 -19.47
N ILE A 272 7.12 -8.28 -18.35
CA ILE A 272 5.95 -8.09 -17.50
C ILE A 272 5.35 -6.72 -17.81
N SER A 273 4.09 -6.71 -18.21
CA SER A 273 3.29 -5.50 -18.40
C SER A 273 2.65 -5.09 -17.07
N LEU A 274 3.01 -3.92 -16.54
CA LEU A 274 2.54 -3.40 -15.25
C LEU A 274 1.79 -2.07 -15.42
N PRO A 275 0.69 -1.83 -14.69
CA PRO A 275 0.06 -0.52 -14.67
C PRO A 275 0.93 0.48 -13.88
N THR A 276 0.92 1.74 -14.31
CA THR A 276 1.56 2.85 -13.59
C THR A 276 0.50 3.74 -12.95
N LYS A 277 0.10 3.35 -11.74
CA LYS A 277 -0.93 4.09 -10.99
C LYS A 277 -0.42 5.49 -10.63
N LYS A 278 -1.37 6.42 -10.46
CA LYS A 278 -1.12 7.85 -10.18
C LYS A 278 -0.49 8.65 -11.33
N GLN A 279 -0.53 8.13 -12.56
CA GLN A 279 -0.10 8.86 -13.78
C GLN A 279 -1.21 9.12 -14.80
N GLY A 280 -2.44 8.65 -14.58
CA GLY A 280 -3.56 8.90 -15.48
C GLY A 280 -4.71 7.93 -15.26
N VAL A 281 -5.82 8.16 -15.96
CA VAL A 281 -6.97 7.26 -16.06
C VAL A 281 -7.33 7.12 -17.55
N PRO A 282 -7.21 5.92 -18.16
CA PRO A 282 -6.66 4.69 -17.57
C PRO A 282 -5.17 4.83 -17.23
N ALA A 283 -4.69 4.00 -16.30
CA ALA A 283 -3.28 4.02 -15.91
C ALA A 283 -2.41 3.52 -17.08
N PRO A 284 -1.34 4.24 -17.47
CA PRO A 284 -0.47 3.80 -18.55
C PRO A 284 0.25 2.51 -18.17
N ILE A 285 0.48 1.63 -19.15
CA ILE A 285 1.19 0.37 -18.97
C ILE A 285 2.69 0.58 -19.20
N ARG A 286 3.52 0.14 -18.25
CA ARG A 286 4.97 0.05 -18.39
C ARG A 286 5.39 -1.39 -18.65
N LYS A 287 6.38 -1.58 -19.50
CA LYS A 287 6.99 -2.89 -19.80
C LYS A 287 8.24 -3.06 -18.93
N PHE A 288 8.36 -4.22 -18.28
CA PHE A 288 9.47 -4.54 -17.39
C PHE A 288 10.14 -5.81 -17.90
N GLU A 289 11.38 -5.69 -18.36
CA GLU A 289 12.18 -6.82 -18.85
C GLU A 289 12.67 -7.68 -17.68
N ILE A 290 12.67 -9.00 -17.86
CA ILE A 290 13.00 -9.96 -16.82
C ILE A 290 13.90 -11.08 -17.33
N SER A 291 14.59 -11.75 -16.41
CA SER A 291 15.37 -12.95 -16.71
C SER A 291 14.46 -14.14 -17.04
N THR A 292 15.03 -15.16 -17.69
CA THR A 292 14.32 -16.43 -17.95
C THR A 292 13.79 -17.04 -16.65
N MET A 293 14.57 -17.01 -15.57
CA MET A 293 14.17 -17.59 -14.28
C MET A 293 12.96 -16.85 -13.69
N ALA A 294 12.98 -15.51 -13.71
CA ALA A 294 11.85 -14.71 -13.26
C ALA A 294 10.59 -14.95 -14.12
N ALA A 295 10.76 -15.24 -15.42
CA ALA A 295 9.64 -15.56 -16.30
C ALA A 295 9.01 -16.91 -15.96
N LEU A 296 9.83 -17.92 -15.63
CA LEU A 296 9.37 -19.22 -15.16
C LEU A 296 8.64 -19.11 -13.82
N ASP A 297 9.17 -18.34 -12.88
CA ASP A 297 8.51 -18.07 -11.59
C ASP A 297 7.14 -17.40 -11.76
N PHE A 298 7.03 -16.44 -12.69
CA PHE A 298 5.76 -15.82 -13.02
C PHE A 298 4.79 -16.83 -13.65
N GLN A 299 5.27 -17.63 -14.60
CA GLN A 299 4.47 -18.65 -15.29
C GLN A 299 3.94 -19.70 -14.32
N ARG A 300 4.75 -20.15 -13.36
CA ARG A 300 4.33 -21.09 -12.31
C ARG A 300 3.09 -20.60 -11.57
N TYR A 301 3.03 -19.32 -11.24
CA TYR A 301 1.83 -18.75 -10.62
C TYR A 301 0.63 -18.73 -11.57
N LEU A 302 0.84 -18.40 -12.86
CA LEU A 302 -0.24 -18.43 -13.86
C LEU A 302 -0.82 -19.84 -14.01
N ASP A 303 0.03 -20.86 -14.02
CA ASP A 303 -0.36 -22.27 -14.13
C ASP A 303 -1.14 -22.71 -12.88
N SER A 304 -0.64 -22.39 -11.67
CA SER A 304 -1.35 -22.66 -10.42
C SER A 304 -2.71 -21.96 -10.36
N ARG A 305 -2.77 -20.70 -10.78
CA ARG A 305 -4.02 -19.93 -10.88
C ARG A 305 -4.98 -20.57 -11.87
N LYS A 306 -4.51 -20.98 -13.05
CA LYS A 306 -5.33 -21.64 -14.07
C LYS A 306 -5.92 -22.94 -13.52
N THR A 307 -5.09 -23.82 -12.96
CA THR A 307 -5.52 -25.06 -12.32
C THR A 307 -6.58 -24.82 -11.25
N PHE A 308 -6.40 -23.79 -10.40
CA PHE A 308 -7.38 -23.45 -9.38
C PHE A 308 -8.71 -22.95 -9.96
N VAL A 309 -8.67 -22.08 -10.97
CA VAL A 309 -9.88 -21.55 -11.63
C VAL A 309 -10.64 -22.66 -12.36
N ASP A 310 -9.94 -23.51 -13.10
CA ASP A 310 -10.53 -24.64 -13.83
C ASP A 310 -11.20 -25.59 -12.83
N PHE A 311 -10.54 -25.92 -11.71
CA PHE A 311 -11.15 -26.70 -10.62
C PHE A 311 -12.43 -26.07 -10.03
N LEU A 312 -12.46 -24.74 -9.82
CA LEU A 312 -13.65 -24.06 -9.30
C LEU A 312 -14.81 -24.06 -10.30
N LEU A 313 -14.51 -23.96 -11.60
CA LEU A 313 -15.51 -24.03 -12.68
C LEU A 313 -16.08 -25.44 -12.78
N ASP A 314 -15.23 -26.47 -12.77
CA ASP A 314 -15.64 -27.87 -12.84
C ASP A 314 -16.57 -28.25 -11.67
N ARG A 315 -16.31 -27.70 -10.48
CA ARG A 315 -17.18 -27.88 -9.30
C ARG A 315 -18.35 -26.89 -9.21
N SER A 316 -18.56 -26.07 -10.24
CA SER A 316 -19.62 -25.04 -10.28
C SER A 316 -19.61 -24.07 -9.09
N LEU A 317 -18.45 -23.84 -8.48
CA LEU A 317 -18.27 -22.89 -7.37
C LEU A 317 -18.16 -21.44 -7.87
N ILE A 318 -17.77 -21.29 -9.13
CA ILE A 318 -17.85 -20.04 -9.91
C ILE A 318 -18.44 -20.37 -11.28
N THR A 319 -19.01 -19.37 -11.94
CA THR A 319 -19.63 -19.52 -13.28
C THR A 319 -18.78 -18.93 -14.40
N VAL A 320 -17.87 -18.01 -14.07
CA VAL A 320 -17.06 -17.28 -15.05
C VAL A 320 -15.64 -17.15 -14.53
N ALA A 321 -14.67 -17.40 -15.42
CA ALA A 321 -13.26 -17.20 -15.11
C ALA A 321 -12.96 -15.71 -14.83
N PRO A 322 -12.38 -15.37 -13.66
CA PRO A 322 -12.03 -13.99 -13.34
C PRO A 322 -10.92 -13.47 -14.26
N LYS A 323 -10.98 -12.19 -14.62
CA LYS A 323 -9.95 -11.53 -15.46
C LYS A 323 -8.77 -10.95 -14.67
N SER A 324 -8.87 -10.84 -13.34
CA SER A 324 -7.80 -10.28 -12.49
C SER A 324 -6.67 -11.28 -12.27
N ILE A 325 -5.42 -10.79 -12.23
CA ILE A 325 -4.27 -11.68 -11.99
C ILE A 325 -4.31 -12.34 -10.62
N LEU A 326 -4.75 -11.62 -9.58
CA LEU A 326 -4.87 -12.11 -8.22
C LEU A 326 -6.35 -12.37 -7.89
N ILE A 327 -6.62 -13.53 -7.32
CA ILE A 327 -7.96 -13.96 -6.92
C ILE A 327 -7.95 -14.53 -5.50
N GLY A 328 -9.09 -14.46 -4.83
CA GLY A 328 -9.35 -15.03 -3.51
C GLY A 328 -9.48 -16.56 -3.52
N ASP A 329 -9.59 -17.16 -2.34
CA ASP A 329 -9.91 -18.59 -2.14
C ASP A 329 -11.34 -18.97 -2.61
N ASN A 330 -12.16 -17.95 -2.90
CA ASN A 330 -13.49 -18.06 -3.47
C ASN A 330 -13.53 -17.81 -4.99
N GLY A 331 -12.37 -17.68 -5.65
CA GLY A 331 -12.28 -17.43 -7.09
C GLY A 331 -12.67 -16.01 -7.53
N ARG A 332 -12.91 -15.08 -6.61
CA ARG A 332 -13.24 -13.67 -6.93
C ARG A 332 -11.99 -12.79 -6.93
N SER A 333 -12.02 -11.69 -7.68
CA SER A 333 -10.93 -10.71 -7.68
C SER A 333 -10.64 -10.17 -6.28
N ILE A 334 -9.36 -10.08 -5.93
CA ILE A 334 -8.94 -9.59 -4.62
C ILE A 334 -8.84 -8.05 -4.60
N LYS A 335 -9.27 -7.43 -3.50
CA LYS A 335 -9.09 -6.00 -3.26
C LYS A 335 -7.72 -5.72 -2.64
N LYS A 336 -7.17 -4.52 -2.86
CA LYS A 336 -5.93 -4.04 -2.23
C LYS A 336 -5.97 -4.17 -0.69
N SER A 337 -7.10 -3.85 -0.07
CA SER A 337 -7.28 -3.96 1.38
C SER A 337 -7.18 -5.42 1.86
N SER A 338 -7.66 -6.38 1.07
CA SER A 338 -7.57 -7.80 1.39
C SER A 338 -6.14 -8.32 1.30
N ILE A 339 -5.38 -7.98 0.23
CA ILE A 339 -3.97 -8.39 0.13
C ILE A 339 -3.10 -7.72 1.21
N THR A 340 -3.38 -6.46 1.54
CA THR A 340 -2.66 -5.75 2.62
C THR A 340 -2.93 -6.39 3.98
N LYS A 341 -4.18 -6.79 4.26
CA LYS A 341 -4.54 -7.50 5.49
C LYS A 341 -3.93 -8.90 5.54
N GLU A 342 -3.89 -9.62 4.41
CA GLU A 342 -3.22 -10.91 4.35
C GLU A 342 -1.72 -10.76 4.63
N PHE A 343 -1.06 -9.80 3.97
CA PHE A 343 0.35 -9.51 4.22
C PHE A 343 0.62 -9.16 5.68
N SER A 344 -0.21 -8.32 6.30
CA SER A 344 -0.09 -8.00 7.73
C SER A 344 -0.20 -9.23 8.63
N ARG A 345 -1.06 -10.21 8.29
CA ARG A 345 -1.11 -11.48 9.04
C ARG A 345 0.17 -12.29 8.87
N LEU A 346 0.75 -12.32 7.67
CA LEU A 346 2.05 -12.96 7.44
C LEU A 346 3.16 -12.29 8.25
N CYS A 347 3.16 -10.94 8.33
CA CYS A 347 4.11 -10.22 9.19
C CYS A 347 3.99 -10.63 10.66
N ILE A 348 2.75 -10.75 11.18
CA ILE A 348 2.50 -11.19 12.55
C ILE A 348 3.01 -12.63 12.75
N THR A 349 2.69 -13.55 11.84
CA THR A 349 3.19 -14.94 11.89
C THR A 349 4.72 -14.99 11.82
N ALA A 350 5.35 -14.07 11.09
CA ALA A 350 6.80 -13.95 10.97
C ALA A 350 7.46 -13.24 12.17
N GLY A 351 6.71 -12.86 13.20
CA GLY A 351 7.24 -12.21 14.41
C GLY A 351 7.42 -10.69 14.30
N PHE A 352 6.82 -10.04 13.30
CA PHE A 352 6.91 -8.58 13.09
C PHE A 352 5.62 -7.85 13.50
N SER A 353 5.06 -8.18 14.66
CA SER A 353 3.88 -7.49 15.21
C SER A 353 4.17 -6.04 15.61
N ASP A 354 5.36 -5.81 16.14
CA ASP A 354 5.75 -4.54 16.76
C ASP A 354 6.72 -3.72 15.89
N VAL A 355 7.12 -4.29 14.75
CA VAL A 355 7.99 -3.63 13.77
C VAL A 355 7.19 -3.31 12.50
N ARG A 356 7.50 -2.15 11.90
CA ARG A 356 6.91 -1.79 10.60
C ARG A 356 7.35 -2.78 9.52
N CYS A 357 6.42 -3.63 9.09
CA CYS A 357 6.59 -4.53 7.95
C CYS A 357 5.37 -4.39 7.01
N CYS A 358 5.54 -3.77 5.85
CA CYS A 358 4.44 -3.56 4.90
C CYS A 358 4.88 -3.68 3.44
N LEU A 359 3.92 -3.96 2.55
CA LEU A 359 4.18 -4.16 1.11
C LEU A 359 4.94 -2.98 0.45
N SER A 360 4.70 -1.75 0.87
CA SER A 360 5.38 -0.56 0.32
C SER A 360 6.90 -0.58 0.52
N MET A 361 7.41 -1.32 1.52
CA MET A 361 8.84 -1.41 1.80
C MET A 361 9.61 -2.17 0.70
N PHE A 362 8.97 -3.09 -0.02
CA PHE A 362 9.57 -3.72 -1.21
C PHE A 362 9.89 -2.70 -2.30
N ARG A 363 9.02 -1.71 -2.48
CA ARG A 363 9.26 -0.62 -3.44
C ARG A 363 10.45 0.23 -3.03
N HIS A 364 10.58 0.55 -1.74
CA HIS A 364 11.74 1.28 -1.23
C HIS A 364 13.03 0.48 -1.45
N ARG A 365 13.03 -0.82 -1.09
CA ARG A 365 14.15 -1.73 -1.34
C ARG A 365 14.54 -1.78 -2.82
N PHE A 366 13.57 -1.89 -3.72
CA PHE A 366 13.82 -1.91 -5.16
C PHE A 366 14.48 -0.61 -5.66
N ILE A 367 13.94 0.55 -5.27
CA ILE A 367 14.48 1.86 -5.65
C ILE A 367 15.93 1.99 -5.17
N THR A 368 16.17 1.71 -3.88
CA THR A 368 17.49 1.72 -3.26
C THR A 368 18.49 0.85 -4.04
N ARG A 369 18.15 -0.41 -4.32
CA ARG A 369 19.05 -1.31 -5.06
C ARG A 369 19.29 -0.87 -6.50
N ALA A 370 18.27 -0.35 -7.18
CA ALA A 370 18.43 0.19 -8.53
C ALA A 370 19.36 1.42 -8.54
N MET A 371 19.23 2.32 -7.55
CA MET A 371 20.14 3.46 -7.38
C MET A 371 21.56 2.99 -7.15
N HIS A 372 21.76 2.04 -6.23
CA HIS A 372 23.05 1.47 -5.89
C HIS A 372 23.76 0.90 -7.13
N LEU A 373 23.09 0.02 -7.88
CA LEU A 373 23.67 -0.62 -9.07
C LEU A 373 24.05 0.39 -10.15
N LEU A 374 23.19 1.39 -10.39
CA LEU A 374 23.47 2.43 -11.37
C LEU A 374 24.63 3.34 -10.93
N LEU A 375 24.69 3.70 -9.64
CA LEU A 375 25.81 4.48 -9.09
C LEU A 375 27.13 3.71 -9.25
N LEU A 376 27.14 2.43 -8.88
CA LEU A 376 28.32 1.57 -9.02
C LEU A 376 28.77 1.47 -10.48
N GLU A 377 27.85 1.23 -11.41
CA GLU A 377 28.14 1.20 -12.85
C GLU A 377 28.77 2.52 -13.33
N ARG A 378 28.27 3.67 -12.86
CA ARG A 378 28.80 5.00 -13.22
C ARG A 378 30.18 5.24 -12.61
N PHE A 379 30.41 4.80 -11.37
CA PHE A 379 31.70 4.92 -10.72
C PHE A 379 32.78 4.03 -11.33
N THR A 380 32.42 2.82 -11.77
CA THR A 380 33.34 1.93 -12.49
C THR A 380 33.76 2.56 -13.83
N LYS A 381 32.84 3.27 -14.51
CA LYS A 381 33.14 3.96 -15.77
C LYS A 381 33.88 5.29 -15.57
N ASN A 382 33.59 6.00 -14.49
CA ASN A 382 34.20 7.29 -14.15
C ASN A 382 34.38 7.41 -12.62
N PRO A 383 35.57 7.04 -12.10
CA PRO A 383 35.86 7.06 -10.67
C PRO A 383 35.74 8.42 -9.98
N ASP A 384 35.96 9.54 -10.71
CA ASP A 384 35.94 10.89 -10.13
C ASP A 384 34.56 11.27 -9.55
N LEU A 385 33.50 10.65 -10.07
CA LEU A 385 32.13 10.83 -9.58
C LEU A 385 31.94 10.33 -8.14
N ARG A 386 32.83 9.47 -7.62
CA ARG A 386 32.83 9.04 -6.21
C ARG A 386 33.14 10.19 -5.26
N THR A 387 33.96 11.15 -5.66
CA THR A 387 34.38 12.24 -4.80
C THR A 387 33.48 13.47 -4.95
N HIS A 388 33.02 13.72 -6.18
CA HIS A 388 32.17 14.87 -6.49
C HIS A 388 31.06 14.49 -7.47
N TRP A 389 29.89 14.09 -6.95
CA TRP A 389 28.73 13.88 -7.82
C TRP A 389 28.21 15.22 -8.37
N THR A 390 27.60 15.16 -9.55
CA THR A 390 27.02 16.35 -10.22
C THR A 390 25.49 16.25 -10.28
N HIS A 391 24.81 17.40 -10.37
CA HIS A 391 23.37 17.42 -10.63
C HIS A 391 22.97 16.60 -11.86
N GLY A 392 23.82 16.57 -12.89
CA GLY A 392 23.64 15.74 -14.07
C GLY A 392 23.61 14.24 -13.76
N LEU A 393 24.53 13.75 -12.91
CA LEU A 393 24.55 12.34 -12.48
C LEU A 393 23.25 11.95 -11.75
N ARG A 394 22.81 12.81 -10.81
CA ARG A 394 21.56 12.55 -10.07
C ARG A 394 20.36 12.49 -11.00
N GLU A 395 20.23 13.44 -11.92
CA GLU A 395 19.10 13.42 -12.86
C GLU A 395 19.15 12.22 -13.81
N ASP A 396 20.33 11.81 -14.31
CA ASP A 396 20.48 10.62 -15.16
C ASP A 396 19.93 9.38 -14.44
N ILE A 397 20.48 9.08 -13.26
CA ILE A 397 20.09 7.91 -12.47
C ILE A 397 18.61 7.99 -12.07
N CYS A 398 18.16 9.14 -11.57
CA CYS A 398 16.76 9.31 -11.18
C CYS A 398 15.80 9.16 -12.37
N ASN A 399 16.18 9.56 -13.59
CA ASN A 399 15.36 9.37 -14.78
C ASN A 399 15.26 7.90 -15.21
N ILE A 400 16.33 7.12 -15.07
CA ILE A 400 16.31 5.67 -15.29
C ILE A 400 15.36 5.01 -14.28
N VAL A 401 15.58 5.24 -12.97
CA VAL A 401 14.74 4.63 -11.93
C VAL A 401 13.29 5.11 -12.02
N LYS A 402 13.05 6.36 -12.41
CA LYS A 402 11.70 6.90 -12.67
C LYS A 402 10.96 6.07 -13.72
N ARG A 403 11.62 5.66 -14.82
CA ARG A 403 11.02 4.82 -15.87
C ARG A 403 10.68 3.42 -15.34
N MET A 404 11.57 2.81 -14.57
CA MET A 404 11.35 1.48 -13.99
C MET A 404 10.17 1.47 -13.00
N THR A 405 10.07 2.52 -12.19
CA THR A 405 9.15 2.55 -11.03
C THR A 405 7.88 3.36 -11.26
N GLY A 406 7.77 4.08 -12.38
CA GLY A 406 6.60 4.90 -12.70
C GLY A 406 6.42 6.11 -11.77
N HIS A 407 7.51 6.80 -11.40
CA HIS A 407 7.40 8.09 -10.71
C HIS A 407 7.02 9.22 -11.69
N ARG A 408 6.26 10.22 -11.21
CA ARG A 408 5.91 11.38 -12.04
C ARG A 408 7.09 12.36 -12.15
N GLN A 409 7.81 12.57 -11.06
CA GLN A 409 8.89 13.54 -10.94
C GLN A 409 10.14 12.89 -10.34
N THR A 410 11.33 13.25 -10.84
CA THR A 410 12.62 12.77 -10.33
C THR A 410 12.90 13.23 -8.91
N LYS A 411 12.42 14.42 -8.51
CA LYS A 411 12.58 14.95 -7.15
C LYS A 411 12.16 13.98 -6.03
N SER A 412 11.13 13.16 -6.26
CA SER A 412 10.69 12.14 -5.30
C SER A 412 11.71 11.02 -5.04
N LEU A 413 12.73 10.92 -5.88
CA LEU A 413 13.79 9.92 -5.84
C LEU A 413 15.11 10.45 -5.25
N TYR A 414 15.25 11.77 -5.05
CA TYR A 414 16.53 12.37 -4.65
C TYR A 414 17.04 11.86 -3.31
N GLU A 415 16.15 11.67 -2.33
CA GLU A 415 16.55 11.14 -1.02
C GLU A 415 17.22 9.75 -1.14
N TYR A 416 16.71 8.86 -2.01
CA TYR A 416 17.35 7.57 -2.24
C TYR A 416 18.71 7.71 -2.89
N PHE A 417 18.85 8.62 -3.84
CA PHE A 417 20.12 8.89 -4.48
C PHE A 417 21.16 9.40 -3.47
N HIS A 418 20.78 10.38 -2.65
CA HIS A 418 21.68 10.98 -1.69
C HIS A 418 22.12 9.98 -0.62
N GLU A 419 21.19 9.15 -0.14
CA GLU A 419 21.50 8.14 0.87
C GLU A 419 22.42 7.03 0.31
N GLU A 420 22.12 6.50 -0.88
CA GLU A 420 22.98 5.48 -1.49
C GLU A 420 24.35 6.01 -1.88
N TYR A 421 24.42 7.26 -2.36
CA TYR A 421 25.70 7.92 -2.62
C TYR A 421 26.53 8.02 -1.34
N ARG A 422 25.92 8.50 -0.25
CA ARG A 422 26.55 8.61 1.08
C ARG A 422 27.10 7.26 1.56
N LEU A 423 26.34 6.18 1.39
CA LEU A 423 26.77 4.83 1.77
C LEU A 423 27.99 4.37 0.94
N LEU A 424 27.93 4.52 -0.39
CA LEU A 424 29.00 4.10 -1.29
C LEU A 424 30.33 4.86 -1.07
N ILE A 425 30.29 6.14 -0.69
CA ILE A 425 31.50 6.90 -0.38
C ILE A 425 32.05 6.59 1.02
N SER A 426 31.18 6.21 1.96
CA SER A 426 31.58 5.93 3.35
C SER A 426 32.23 4.57 3.53
N ASN A 427 32.01 3.64 2.59
CA ASN A 427 32.52 2.28 2.67
C ASN A 427 33.00 1.81 1.29
N GLU A 428 34.34 1.76 1.14
CA GLU A 428 35.05 1.48 -0.11
C GLU A 428 34.67 0.12 -0.74
N HIS A 429 34.27 -0.85 0.09
CA HIS A 429 33.88 -2.20 -0.33
C HIS A 429 32.36 -2.42 -0.36
N TRP A 430 31.53 -1.40 -0.06
CA TRP A 430 30.08 -1.51 -0.01
C TRP A 430 29.47 -2.03 -1.32
N GLY A 431 30.04 -1.62 -2.46
CA GLY A 431 29.59 -2.03 -3.78
C GLY A 431 29.75 -3.53 -4.06
N GLU A 432 30.95 -4.06 -3.84
CA GLU A 432 31.26 -5.50 -4.00
C GLU A 432 30.50 -6.34 -2.97
N HIS A 433 30.39 -5.81 -1.75
CA HIS A 433 29.61 -6.41 -0.68
C HIS A 433 28.15 -6.55 -1.09
N MET A 434 27.53 -5.50 -1.64
CA MET A 434 26.12 -5.52 -2.02
C MET A 434 25.83 -6.44 -3.22
N ASP A 435 26.70 -6.50 -4.23
CA ASP A 435 26.55 -7.46 -5.33
C ASP A 435 26.62 -8.91 -4.84
N THR A 436 27.58 -9.19 -3.95
CA THR A 436 27.69 -10.50 -3.29
C THR A 436 26.44 -10.83 -2.47
N LEU A 437 25.92 -9.87 -1.70
CA LEU A 437 24.67 -10.03 -0.94
C LEU A 437 23.46 -10.27 -1.85
N ASN A 438 23.41 -9.64 -3.04
CA ASN A 438 22.33 -9.87 -4.00
C ASN A 438 22.31 -11.33 -4.48
N ARG A 439 23.48 -11.85 -4.88
CA ARG A 439 23.63 -13.23 -5.36
C ARG A 439 23.34 -14.25 -4.26
N LEU A 440 23.81 -13.99 -3.04
CA LEU A 440 23.52 -14.83 -1.88
C LEU A 440 22.03 -14.81 -1.53
N SER A 441 21.35 -13.67 -1.61
CA SER A 441 19.89 -13.56 -1.40
C SER A 441 19.12 -14.42 -2.42
N GLU A 442 19.50 -14.40 -3.70
CA GLU A 442 18.87 -15.25 -4.72
C GLU A 442 19.09 -16.75 -4.47
N ALA A 443 20.31 -17.12 -4.06
CA ALA A 443 20.64 -18.48 -3.68
C ALA A 443 19.85 -18.94 -2.45
N GLN A 444 19.69 -18.06 -1.45
CA GLN A 444 18.94 -18.35 -0.23
C GLN A 444 17.44 -18.54 -0.50
N ASP A 445 16.84 -17.67 -1.31
CA ASP A 445 15.44 -17.81 -1.74
C ASP A 445 15.21 -19.17 -2.41
N THR A 446 16.12 -19.55 -3.31
CA THR A 446 16.05 -20.82 -4.05
C THR A 446 16.23 -22.02 -3.12
N ALA A 447 17.22 -21.98 -2.22
CA ALA A 447 17.49 -23.05 -1.27
C ALA A 447 16.33 -23.25 -0.29
N THR A 448 15.79 -22.15 0.24
CA THR A 448 14.61 -22.16 1.12
C THR A 448 13.43 -22.79 0.38
N GLU A 449 13.14 -22.35 -0.83
CA GLU A 449 12.06 -22.90 -1.64
C GLU A 449 12.23 -24.40 -1.94
N LEU A 450 13.43 -24.83 -2.32
CA LEU A 450 13.75 -26.24 -2.56
C LEU A 450 13.57 -27.08 -1.31
N LYS A 451 14.06 -26.60 -0.15
CA LYS A 451 13.90 -27.26 1.15
C LYS A 451 12.42 -27.50 1.45
N HIS A 452 11.59 -26.50 1.20
CA HIS A 452 10.16 -26.63 1.44
C HIS A 452 9.46 -27.52 0.42
N LEU A 453 9.80 -27.43 -0.87
CA LEU A 453 9.27 -28.33 -1.89
C LEU A 453 9.64 -29.78 -1.62
N ALA A 454 10.87 -30.04 -1.17
CA ALA A 454 11.31 -31.37 -0.76
C ALA A 454 10.50 -31.90 0.42
N ARG A 455 10.28 -31.07 1.45
CA ARG A 455 9.41 -31.42 2.58
C ARG A 455 7.97 -31.72 2.15
N LEU A 456 7.41 -30.96 1.22
CA LEU A 456 6.05 -31.18 0.71
C LEU A 456 5.92 -32.46 -0.13
N LYS A 457 7.00 -32.89 -0.77
CA LYS A 457 7.06 -34.12 -1.56
C LYS A 457 7.50 -35.34 -0.75
N ASP A 458 7.76 -35.17 0.54
CA ASP A 458 8.33 -36.18 1.43
C ASP A 458 9.64 -36.77 0.86
N ASP A 459 10.49 -35.89 0.32
CA ASP A 459 11.80 -36.22 -0.24
C ASP A 459 12.92 -35.83 0.75
N PRO A 460 13.34 -36.76 1.63
CA PRO A 460 14.31 -36.46 2.68
C PRO A 460 15.70 -36.16 2.13
N GLU A 461 16.07 -36.72 0.98
CA GLU A 461 17.37 -36.48 0.35
C GLU A 461 17.45 -35.05 -0.21
N ALA A 462 16.46 -34.64 -1.00
CA ALA A 462 16.38 -33.29 -1.51
C ALA A 462 16.24 -32.25 -0.38
N TYR A 463 15.57 -32.60 0.72
CA TYR A 463 15.47 -31.73 1.90
C TYR A 463 16.84 -31.52 2.54
N ALA A 464 17.58 -32.61 2.77
CA ALA A 464 18.91 -32.55 3.37
C ALA A 464 19.91 -31.77 2.50
N GLU A 465 19.84 -31.91 1.18
CA GLU A 465 20.66 -31.13 0.25
C GLU A 465 20.32 -29.64 0.27
N ALA A 466 19.03 -29.31 0.20
CA ALA A 466 18.58 -27.93 0.25
C ALA A 466 18.92 -27.26 1.60
N GLU A 467 18.82 -27.99 2.70
CA GLU A 467 19.21 -27.51 4.03
C GLU A 467 20.72 -27.25 4.15
N LYS A 468 21.57 -28.08 3.53
CA LYS A 468 23.02 -27.83 3.45
C LYS A 468 23.30 -26.55 2.68
N ILE A 469 22.63 -26.32 1.54
CA ILE A 469 22.78 -25.10 0.74
C ILE A 469 22.33 -23.88 1.54
N ASP A 470 21.15 -23.94 2.18
CA ASP A 470 20.62 -22.84 2.98
C ASP A 470 21.54 -22.47 4.16
N THR A 471 22.07 -23.49 4.86
CA THR A 471 23.04 -23.31 5.95
C THR A 471 24.34 -22.68 5.46
N LEU A 472 24.85 -23.14 4.31
CA LEU A 472 26.06 -22.59 3.69
C LEU A 472 25.85 -21.12 3.30
N VAL A 473 24.74 -20.80 2.62
CA VAL A 473 24.43 -19.43 2.21
C VAL A 473 24.26 -18.52 3.42
N THR A 474 23.56 -18.98 4.46
CA THR A 474 23.39 -18.23 5.72
C THR A 474 24.73 -17.97 6.42
N SER A 475 25.62 -18.98 6.46
CA SER A 475 26.97 -18.84 6.99
C SER A 475 27.78 -17.80 6.21
N LEU A 476 27.74 -17.86 4.87
CA LEU A 476 28.40 -16.87 4.00
C LEU A 476 27.86 -15.46 4.24
N TYR A 477 26.54 -15.32 4.39
CA TYR A 477 25.87 -14.06 4.67
C TYR A 477 26.34 -13.44 6.00
N ASN A 478 26.37 -14.24 7.07
CA ASN A 478 26.82 -13.80 8.40
C ASN A 478 28.31 -13.42 8.45
N ARG A 479 29.16 -14.16 7.73
CA ARG A 479 30.60 -13.83 7.62
C ARG A 479 30.82 -12.52 6.89
N LEU A 480 30.09 -12.28 5.80
CA LEU A 480 30.23 -11.06 5.02
C LEU A 480 29.74 -9.83 5.79
N LEU A 481 28.66 -9.96 6.57
CA LEU A 481 28.17 -8.90 7.45
C LEU A 481 29.03 -8.71 8.72
N GLY A 482 30.18 -9.39 8.82
CA GLY A 482 31.21 -9.11 9.82
C GLY A 482 31.07 -9.85 11.15
N GLY A 483 30.28 -10.93 11.24
CA GLY A 483 30.26 -11.80 12.43
C GLY A 483 29.87 -11.14 13.76
N LYS A 484 29.52 -9.85 13.76
CA LYS A 484 28.81 -9.24 14.87
C LYS A 484 27.34 -9.61 14.70
N PRO A 485 26.67 -10.12 15.75
CA PRO A 485 25.22 -10.02 15.76
C PRO A 485 24.88 -8.56 15.50
N ILE A 486 23.82 -8.30 14.74
CA ILE A 486 23.23 -6.97 14.69
C ILE A 486 22.98 -6.60 16.15
N GLU A 487 23.86 -5.79 16.73
CA GLU A 487 23.58 -5.14 18.00
C GLU A 487 22.28 -4.39 17.75
N GLU A 488 21.37 -4.56 18.69
CA GLU A 488 20.15 -3.79 18.79
C GLU A 488 20.51 -2.32 18.65
N ASP A 489 20.29 -1.73 17.47
CA ASP A 489 20.04 -0.29 17.39
C ASP A 489 18.67 -0.09 18.05
N ASP A 490 18.70 -0.05 19.38
CA ASP A 490 17.75 0.70 20.18
C ASP A 490 17.88 2.16 19.75
N THR A 491 17.01 2.62 18.84
CA THR A 491 16.32 3.93 18.90
C THR A 491 15.29 4.12 17.79
#